data_AF-A0A255R506-F1
#
_entry.id   AF-A0A255R506-F1
#
_cell.length_a   1.000
_cell.length_b   1.000
_cell.length_c   1.000
_cell.angle_alpha   90.00
_cell.angle_beta   90.00
_cell.angle_gamma   90.00
#
_symmetry.space_group_name_H-M   'P 1'
#
loop_
_entity.id
_entity.type
_entity.pdbx_description
1 polymer ?
#
loop_
_entity_poly.entity_id
_entity_poly.type
_entity_poly.pdbx_seq_one_letter_code
_entity_poly.pdbx_strand_id
1 'polypeptide(L)'
;MYARLLSDGVVGASLTTQVQEAIDNLARFTVVGITEDLPRFQREVLSVFGAKIKLGIENRSPVEKSQQRQMLTPELREKIVRLCEPDLEIYRQAIDMRRIAANGD
;
A
#
# COMPACT_ATOMS: atom_id res chain seq x y z
N MET A 1 -7.44 -2.85 25.81
CA MET A 1 -6.64 -3.10 24.60
C MET A 1 -6.60 -1.78 23.84
N TYR A 2 -5.47 -1.08 23.86
CA TYR A 2 -5.39 0.31 23.36
C TYR A 2 -5.35 0.34 21.84
N ALA A 3 -6.47 0.71 21.19
CA ALA A 3 -6.44 1.19 19.82
C ALA A 3 -6.05 2.68 19.87
N ARG A 4 -4.77 2.96 19.61
CA ARG A 4 -4.30 4.33 19.37
C ARG A 4 -4.88 4.78 18.04
N LEU A 5 -5.68 5.84 18.03
CA LEU A 5 -6.24 6.36 16.78
C LEU A 5 -5.10 6.97 15.96
N LEU A 6 -5.12 6.77 14.64
CA LEU A 6 -4.18 7.42 13.71
C LEU A 6 -4.27 8.97 13.77
N SER A 7 -5.33 9.51 14.38
CA SER A 7 -5.52 10.92 14.67
C SER A 7 -4.88 11.40 15.98
N ASP A 8 -4.38 10.50 16.83
CA ASP A 8 -3.68 10.84 18.08
C ASP A 8 -2.24 11.26 17.80
N GLY A 9 -2.07 12.10 16.76
CA GLY A 9 -0.82 12.44 16.11
C GLY A 9 0.32 12.55 17.10
N VAL A 10 1.44 11.92 16.76
CA VAL A 10 2.68 12.08 17.52
C VAL A 10 3.08 13.55 17.40
N VAL A 11 2.65 14.36 18.37
CA VAL A 11 2.99 15.78 18.47
C VAL A 11 4.52 15.85 18.61
N GLY A 12 5.21 16.09 17.49
CA GLY A 12 6.67 16.26 17.44
C GLY A 12 7.49 15.15 16.76
N ALA A 13 6.89 14.14 16.10
CA ALA A 13 7.68 13.15 15.36
C ALA A 13 8.14 13.64 13.99
N SER A 14 9.42 13.40 13.66
CA SER A 14 9.98 13.61 12.31
C SER A 14 9.29 12.71 11.28
N LEU A 15 9.22 13.17 10.02
CA LEU A 15 8.65 12.42 8.90
C LEU A 15 9.27 11.01 8.78
N THR A 16 10.58 10.89 8.96
CA THR A 16 11.28 9.59 8.94
C THR A 16 10.79 8.64 10.04
N THR A 17 10.48 9.17 11.22
CA THR A 17 9.94 8.37 12.34
C THR A 17 8.54 7.86 11.99
N GLN A 18 7.70 8.68 11.35
CA GLN A 18 6.36 8.28 10.94
C GLN A 18 6.38 7.21 9.83
N VAL A 19 7.32 7.31 8.88
CA VAL A 19 7.52 6.28 7.85
C VAL A 19 7.94 4.96 8.48
N GLN A 20 8.91 4.97 9.39
CA GLN A 20 9.34 3.76 10.08
C GLN A 20 8.21 3.14 10.91
N GLU A 21 7.45 3.94 11.65
CA GLU A 21 6.29 3.46 12.40
C GLU A 21 5.24 2.81 11.47
N ALA A 22 5.01 3.38 10.29
CA ALA A 22 4.10 2.79 9.30
C ALA A 22 4.61 1.43 8.79
N ILE A 23 5.91 1.32 8.49
CA ILE A 23 6.56 0.06 8.08
C ILE A 23 6.46 -0.99 9.19
N ASP A 24 6.76 -0.60 10.44
CA ASP A 24 6.69 -1.50 11.59
C ASP A 24 5.26 -1.98 11.84
N ASN A 25 4.26 -1.10 11.64
CA ASN A 25 2.86 -1.47 11.73
C ASN A 25 2.45 -2.42 10.61
N LEU A 26 2.92 -2.22 9.37
CA LEU A 26 2.68 -3.13 8.25
C LEU A 26 3.23 -4.54 8.54
N ALA A 27 4.42 -4.63 9.14
CA ALA A 27 5.04 -5.90 9.50
C ALA A 27 4.27 -6.70 10.55
N ARG A 28 3.34 -6.07 11.28
CA ARG A 28 2.49 -6.74 12.28
C ARG A 28 1.23 -7.38 11.68
N PHE A 29 0.87 -7.04 10.45
CA PHE A 29 -0.26 -7.67 9.79
C PHE A 29 0.11 -9.06 9.28
N THR A 30 -0.80 -10.02 9.47
CA THR A 30 -0.59 -11.40 9.00
C THR A 30 -0.57 -11.51 7.48
N VAL A 31 -1.38 -10.69 6.79
CA VAL A 31 -1.44 -10.64 5.33
C VAL A 31 -1.64 -9.18 4.91
N VAL A 32 -0.82 -8.72 3.95
CA VAL A 32 -0.94 -7.40 3.32
C VAL A 32 -1.03 -7.59 1.81
N GLY A 33 -2.04 -6.97 1.18
CA GLY A 33 -2.24 -6.99 -0.26
C GLY A 33 -1.84 -5.67 -0.93
N ILE A 34 -1.64 -5.71 -2.25
CA ILE A 34 -1.50 -4.51 -3.10
C ILE A 34 -2.57 -4.53 -4.18
N THR A 35 -2.97 -3.35 -4.64
CA THR A 35 -4.03 -3.18 -5.64
C THR A 35 -3.70 -3.80 -6.99
N GLU A 36 -2.41 -3.88 -7.33
CA GLU A 36 -1.92 -4.46 -8.59
C GLU A 36 -2.03 -5.98 -8.64
N ASP A 37 -2.15 -6.66 -7.50
CA ASP A 37 -2.21 -8.13 -7.41
C ASP A 37 -3.19 -8.61 -6.34
N LEU A 38 -4.46 -8.21 -6.53
CA LEU A 38 -5.58 -8.67 -5.73
C LEU A 38 -5.79 -10.21 -5.77
N PRO A 39 -5.62 -10.91 -6.92
CA PRO A 39 -5.78 -12.35 -6.95
C PRO A 39 -4.82 -13.09 -6.00
N ARG A 40 -3.56 -12.62 -5.90
CA ARG A 40 -2.62 -13.17 -4.93
C ARG A 40 -3.06 -12.92 -3.50
N PHE A 41 -3.50 -11.71 -3.18
CA PHE A 41 -4.01 -11.38 -1.85
C PHE A 41 -5.20 -12.28 -1.46
N GLN A 42 -6.13 -12.57 -2.37
CA GLN A 42 -7.23 -13.51 -2.10
C GLN A 42 -6.74 -14.92 -1.78
N ARG A 43 -5.69 -15.41 -2.45
CA ARG A 43 -5.10 -16.72 -2.16
C ARG A 43 -4.41 -16.74 -0.80
N GLU A 44 -3.65 -15.69 -0.48
CA GLU A 44 -2.96 -15.54 0.81
C GLU A 44 -3.99 -15.51 1.95
N VAL A 45 -5.07 -14.73 1.82
CA VAL A 45 -6.15 -14.69 2.81
C VAL A 45 -6.85 -16.06 2.96
N LEU A 46 -7.15 -16.74 1.86
CA LEU A 46 -7.73 -18.08 1.90
C LEU A 46 -6.81 -19.08 2.60
N SER A 47 -5.51 -19.05 2.31
CA SER A 47 -4.54 -19.98 2.89
C SER A 47 -4.34 -19.76 4.38
N VAL A 48 -4.27 -18.49 4.82
CA VAL A 48 -4.00 -18.15 6.22
C VAL A 48 -5.25 -18.29 7.09
N PHE A 49 -6.41 -17.87 6.58
CA PHE A 49 -7.64 -17.77 7.39
C PHE A 49 -8.71 -18.79 7.02
N GLY A 50 -8.52 -19.58 5.95
CA GLY A 50 -9.52 -20.54 5.47
C GLY A 50 -10.77 -19.89 4.85
N ALA A 51 -10.77 -18.57 4.66
CA ALA A 51 -11.92 -17.81 4.20
C ALA A 51 -11.72 -17.24 2.79
N LYS A 52 -12.72 -17.42 1.92
CA LYS A 52 -12.73 -16.78 0.61
C LYS A 52 -13.28 -15.36 0.74
N ILE A 53 -12.50 -14.37 0.32
CA ILE A 53 -12.95 -12.98 0.25
C ILE A 53 -13.36 -12.62 -1.18
N LYS A 54 -14.53 -11.98 -1.32
CA LYS A 54 -15.01 -11.45 -2.60
C LYS A 54 -14.58 -9.99 -2.70
N LEU A 55 -13.53 -9.72 -3.46
CA LEU A 55 -13.13 -8.37 -3.83
C LEU A 55 -14.01 -7.94 -5.02
N GLY A 56 -14.54 -6.72 -4.95
CA GLY A 56 -15.48 -6.17 -5.94
C GLY A 56 -14.86 -5.94 -7.32
N ILE A 57 -15.64 -5.34 -8.21
CA ILE A 57 -15.20 -4.99 -9.56
C ILE A 57 -14.30 -3.75 -9.50
N GLU A 58 -13.19 -3.76 -10.24
CA GLU A 58 -12.32 -2.62 -10.45
C GLU A 58 -13.09 -1.47 -11.12
N ASN A 59 -13.15 -0.31 -10.48
CA ASN A 59 -13.77 0.87 -11.06
C ASN A 59 -12.99 1.31 -12.30
N ARG A 60 -13.62 1.24 -13.48
CA ARG A 60 -13.04 1.86 -14.68
C ARG A 60 -13.12 3.37 -14.50
N SER A 61 -11.97 4.04 -14.61
CA SER A 61 -11.92 5.49 -14.65
C SER A 61 -12.86 6.01 -15.75
N PRO A 62 -13.69 7.04 -15.47
CA PRO A 62 -14.53 7.67 -16.48
C PRO A 62 -13.71 8.45 -17.52
N VAL A 63 -12.45 8.76 -17.21
CA VAL A 63 -11.51 9.43 -18.11
C VAL A 63 -10.84 8.39 -19.01
N GLU A 64 -10.91 8.62 -20.32
CA GLU A 64 -10.24 7.82 -21.34
C GLU A 64 -8.71 7.78 -21.12
N LYS A 65 -8.07 6.64 -21.39
CA LYS A 65 -6.62 6.45 -21.14
C LYS A 65 -5.75 7.45 -21.89
N SER A 66 -6.18 7.87 -23.08
CA SER A 66 -5.50 8.90 -23.88
C SER A 66 -5.52 10.26 -23.19
N GLN A 67 -6.64 10.64 -22.59
CA GLN A 67 -6.80 11.88 -21.83
C GLN A 67 -6.01 11.84 -20.53
N GLN A 68 -6.01 10.71 -19.82
CA GLN A 68 -5.16 10.55 -18.62
C GLN A 68 -3.67 10.79 -18.92
N ARG A 69 -3.17 10.26 -20.05
CA ARG A 69 -1.77 10.46 -20.48
C ARG A 69 -1.46 11.91 -20.83
N GLN A 70 -2.42 12.65 -21.38
CA GLN A 70 -2.25 14.07 -21.67
C GLN A 70 -2.26 14.93 -20.41
N MET A 71 -3.01 14.54 -19.38
CA MET A 71 -3.06 15.24 -18.09
C MET A 71 -1.81 15.02 -17.23
N LEU A 72 -1.14 13.88 -17.38
CA LEU A 72 0.08 13.53 -16.65
C LEU A 72 1.33 13.99 -17.41
N THR A 73 1.58 15.30 -17.39
CA THR A 73 2.85 15.83 -17.92
C THR A 73 4.04 15.31 -17.08
N PRO A 74 5.25 15.24 -17.64
CA PRO A 74 6.45 14.82 -16.90
C PRO A 74 6.68 15.64 -15.62
N GLU A 75 6.43 16.95 -15.66
CA GLU A 75 6.61 17.87 -14.54
C GLU A 75 5.60 17.60 -13.43
N LEU A 76 4.34 17.33 -13.81
CA LEU A 76 3.29 16.98 -12.86
C LEU A 76 3.59 15.63 -12.20
N ARG A 77 4.03 14.65 -12.98
CA ARG A 77 4.46 13.34 -12.46
C ARG A 77 5.63 13.48 -11.48
N GLU A 78 6.63 14.28 -11.81
CA GLU A 78 7.78 14.52 -10.92
C GLU A 78 7.33 15.19 -9.61
N LYS A 79 6.41 16.16 -9.68
CA LYS A 79 5.82 16.79 -8.49
C LYS A 79 5.07 15.78 -7.62
N ILE A 80 4.26 14.91 -8.23
CA ILE A 80 3.54 13.85 -7.50
C ILE A 80 4.53 12.91 -6.82
N VAL A 81 5.56 12.44 -7.54
CA VAL A 81 6.58 11.55 -6.97
C VAL A 81 7.30 12.19 -5.78
N ARG A 82 7.64 13.48 -5.86
CA ARG A 82 8.25 14.21 -4.73
C ARG A 82 7.31 14.28 -3.53
N LEU A 83 6.03 14.58 -3.76
CA LEU A 83 5.05 14.69 -2.66
C LEU A 83 4.78 13.33 -1.99
N CYS A 84 4.79 12.26 -2.77
CA CYS A 84 4.52 10.90 -2.31
C CYS A 84 5.79 10.09 -2.04
N GLU A 85 6.97 10.72 -1.93
CA GLU A 85 8.22 10.01 -1.64
C GLU A 85 8.12 9.13 -0.37
N PRO A 86 7.55 9.62 0.76
CA PRO A 86 7.37 8.80 1.95
C PRO A 86 6.44 7.60 1.70
N ASP A 87 5.32 7.81 1.01
CA ASP A 87 4.39 6.74 0.64
C ASP A 87 5.05 5.69 -0.26
N LEU A 88 5.89 6.13 -1.19
CA LEU A 88 6.65 5.23 -2.07
C LEU A 88 7.66 4.38 -1.29
N GLU A 89 8.26 4.93 -0.24
CA GLU A 89 9.15 4.16 0.65
C GLU A 89 8.38 3.05 1.36
N ILE A 90 7.24 3.38 1.98
CA ILE A 90 6.36 2.42 2.66
C ILE A 90 5.89 1.34 1.67
N TYR A 91 5.45 1.76 0.47
CA TYR A 91 4.95 0.86 -0.57
C TYR A 91 6.02 -0.12 -1.07
N ARG A 92 7.26 0.35 -1.28
CA ARG A 92 8.39 -0.51 -1.66
C ARG A 92 8.67 -1.56 -0.58
N GLN A 93 8.69 -1.15 0.68
CA GLN A 93 8.90 -2.09 1.79
C GLN A 93 7.78 -3.14 1.87
N ALA A 94 6.52 -2.73 1.67
CA ALA A 94 5.40 -3.66 1.60
C ALA A 94 5.58 -4.70 0.47
N ILE A 95 6.09 -4.29 -0.70
CA ILE A 95 6.39 -5.22 -1.81
C ILE A 95 7.49 -6.20 -1.41
N ASP A 96 8.58 -5.73 -0.80
CA ASP A 96 9.71 -6.58 -0.46
C ASP A 96 9.38 -7.59 0.65
N MET A 97 8.59 -7.20 1.66
CA MET A 97 8.03 -8.12 2.66
C MET A 97 7.26 -9.27 2.00
N ARG A 98 6.46 -8.97 0.97
CA ARG A 98 5.68 -9.98 0.23
C ARG A 98 6.56 -10.88 -0.65
N ARG A 99 7.72 -10.44 -1.10
CA ARG A 99 8.67 -11.27 -1.84
C ARG A 99 9.35 -12.28 -0.93
N ILE A 100 9.77 -11.85 0.26
CA ILE A 100 10.40 -12.72 1.25
C ILE A 100 9.43 -13.82 1.70
N ALA A 101 8.19 -13.45 2.01
CA ALA A 101 7.15 -14.40 2.40
C ALA A 101 6.82 -15.45 1.30
N ALA A 102 7.10 -15.16 0.02
CA ALA A 102 6.87 -16.12 -1.08
C ALA A 102 8.01 -17.11 -1.31
N ASN A 103 9.20 -16.86 -0.77
CA ASN A 103 10.40 -17.68 -0.96
C ASN A 103 10.77 -18.50 0.30
N GLY A 104 9.93 -18.44 1.34
CA GLY A 104 10.15 -19.08 2.64
C GLY A 104 9.32 -20.35 2.90
N ASP A 105 8.60 -20.83 1.89
CA ASP A 105 7.84 -22.10 1.91
C ASP A 105 8.56 -23.21 1.12
#